data_AF-A0A117UWI2-F1
#
_entry.id   AF-A0A117UWI2-F1
#
_cell.length_a   1.000
_cell.length_b   1.000
_cell.length_c   1.000
_cell.angle_alpha   90.00
_cell.angle_beta   90.00
_cell.angle_gamma   90.00
#
_symmetry.space_group_name_H-M   'P 1'
#
loop_
_entity.id
_entity.type
_entity.pdbx_description
1 polymer ?
#
loop_
_entity_poly.entity_id
_entity_poly.type
_entity_poly.pdbx_seq_one_letter_code
_entity_poly.pdbx_strand_id
1 'polypeptide(L)'
;MHLEWATQGGTRLQARWTMPQIRRPEDVQGLRDNTVKFDLETTRVQFFGAHGSLPQVLGETLETYGFRLAEQDGDNRLTRNRRLWTVGGRAFVRPAAGKWDHDVEGAYQFGTARRSTAAADTADLDVSAWFAHAEVGYTRRTGWTPSLAAMFDAASGDGGKAGHYRRFDTLFGARRFDFGRTALYGALQRTNIVSP
;
A
#
# COMPACT_ATOMS: atom_id res chain seq x y z
N MET A 1 1.30 -8.04 -17.06
CA MET A 1 0.87 -7.05 -18.07
C MET A 1 0.93 -5.65 -17.45
N HIS A 2 1.36 -4.65 -18.21
CA HIS A 2 1.37 -3.25 -17.80
C HIS A 2 0.90 -2.38 -18.96
N LEU A 3 0.05 -1.41 -18.66
CA LEU A 3 -0.43 -0.40 -19.59
C LEU A 3 -0.13 0.97 -18.97
N GLU A 4 0.40 1.89 -19.77
CA GLU A 4 0.60 3.28 -19.39
C GLU A 4 0.03 4.20 -20.47
N TRP A 5 -0.58 5.29 -20.04
CA TRP A 5 -1.07 6.36 -20.88
C TRP A 5 -0.70 7.70 -20.26
N ALA A 6 -0.23 8.63 -21.08
CA ALA A 6 0.11 9.98 -20.65
C ALA A 6 -0.41 11.01 -21.66
N THR A 7 -0.86 12.16 -21.15
CA THR A 7 -1.30 13.29 -21.98
C THR A 7 -0.21 14.33 -22.10
N GLN A 8 -0.33 15.22 -23.11
CA GLN A 8 0.56 16.39 -23.23
C GLN A 8 0.44 17.34 -22.02
N GLY A 9 -0.69 17.33 -21.30
CA GLY A 9 -0.91 18.08 -20.07
C GLY A 9 -0.26 17.48 -18.81
N GLY A 10 0.45 16.36 -18.93
CA GLY A 10 1.16 15.72 -17.82
C GLY A 10 0.32 14.76 -16.98
N THR A 11 -0.98 14.59 -17.28
CA THR A 11 -1.80 13.54 -16.68
C THR A 11 -1.23 12.18 -17.06
N ARG A 12 -1.08 11.27 -16.10
CA ARG A 12 -0.61 9.91 -16.32
C ARG A 12 -1.58 8.91 -15.72
N LEU A 13 -1.96 7.89 -16.49
CA LEU A 13 -2.72 6.73 -16.03
C LEU A 13 -1.88 5.47 -16.25
N GLN A 14 -1.89 4.57 -15.27
CA GLN A 14 -1.19 3.30 -15.33
C GLN A 14 -2.11 2.19 -14.85
N ALA A 15 -2.08 1.05 -15.52
CA ALA A 15 -2.70 -0.18 -15.07
C ALA A 15 -1.68 -1.32 -15.06
N ARG A 16 -1.79 -2.21 -14.09
CA ARG A 16 -0.88 -3.35 -13.89
C ARG A 16 -1.69 -4.58 -13.51
N TRP A 17 -1.24 -5.70 -14.04
CA TRP A 17 -1.69 -7.02 -13.64
C TRP A 17 -0.49 -7.95 -13.54
N THR A 18 -0.39 -8.66 -12.42
CA THR A 18 0.72 -9.57 -12.14
C THR A 18 0.20 -10.83 -11.47
N MET A 19 0.84 -11.96 -11.80
CA MET A 19 0.73 -13.21 -11.04
C MET A 19 2.03 -13.38 -10.25
N PRO A 20 2.01 -13.18 -8.92
CA PRO A 20 3.21 -13.37 -8.11
C PRO A 20 3.62 -14.84 -8.10
N GLN A 21 4.91 -15.10 -8.36
CA GLN A 21 5.52 -16.41 -8.11
C GLN A 21 5.73 -16.64 -6.62
N ILE A 22 5.44 -17.85 -6.14
CA ILE A 22 5.58 -18.22 -4.74
C ILE A 22 6.95 -18.88 -4.56
N ARG A 23 7.81 -18.23 -3.77
CA ARG A 23 9.14 -18.76 -3.47
C ARG A 23 9.06 -19.86 -2.42
N ARG A 24 9.66 -21.01 -2.71
CA ARG A 24 9.71 -22.17 -1.78
C ARG A 24 11.17 -22.48 -1.38
N PRO A 25 11.41 -23.05 -0.19
CA PRO A 25 10.46 -23.43 0.85
C PRO A 25 9.88 -22.22 1.62
N GLU A 26 8.59 -22.31 1.99
CA GLU A 26 7.90 -21.27 2.78
C GLU A 26 8.02 -21.51 4.29
N ASP A 27 8.52 -22.68 4.71
CA ASP A 27 8.66 -23.08 6.11
C ASP A 27 10.06 -22.83 6.67
N VAL A 28 10.11 -22.48 7.96
CA VAL A 28 11.35 -22.10 8.66
C VAL A 28 12.38 -23.24 8.65
N GLN A 29 11.93 -24.49 8.71
CA GLN A 29 12.81 -25.65 8.76
C GLN A 29 13.52 -25.85 7.41
N GLY A 30 12.79 -25.89 6.30
CA GLY A 30 13.35 -26.00 4.96
C GLY A 30 14.27 -24.83 4.58
N LEU A 31 14.00 -23.63 5.09
CA LEU A 31 14.90 -22.48 4.94
C LEU A 31 16.21 -22.65 5.72
N ARG A 32 16.16 -23.18 6.95
CA ARG A 32 17.36 -23.46 7.76
C ARG A 32 18.19 -24.61 7.20
N ASP A 33 17.50 -25.60 6.63
CA ASP A 33 18.12 -26.80 6.05
C ASP A 33 18.63 -26.56 4.62
N ASN A 34 18.57 -25.32 4.11
CA ASN A 34 18.93 -24.94 2.73
C ASN A 34 18.27 -25.84 1.67
N THR A 35 17.04 -26.27 1.92
CA THR A 35 16.33 -27.19 1.03
C THR A 35 16.02 -26.49 -0.29
N VAL A 36 16.46 -27.07 -1.40
CA VAL A 36 16.13 -26.57 -2.74
C VAL A 36 14.76 -27.11 -3.15
N LYS A 37 13.80 -26.20 -3.35
CA LYS A 37 12.50 -26.49 -3.97
C LYS A 37 12.27 -25.53 -5.12
N PHE A 38 11.67 -26.04 -6.20
CA PHE A 38 11.22 -25.18 -7.28
C PHE A 38 10.13 -24.23 -6.79
N ASP A 39 10.18 -22.99 -7.27
CA ASP A 39 9.13 -22.01 -7.04
C ASP A 39 7.80 -22.52 -7.61
N LEU A 40 6.71 -22.09 -6.99
CA LEU A 40 5.37 -22.45 -7.41
C LEU A 40 4.76 -21.31 -8.22
N GLU A 41 4.49 -21.58 -9.49
CA GLU A 41 3.66 -20.74 -10.33
C GLU A 41 2.19 -21.16 -10.19
N THR A 42 1.32 -20.22 -9.86
CA THR A 42 -0.11 -20.49 -9.66
C THR A 42 -0.95 -19.29 -10.01
N THR A 43 -2.13 -19.54 -10.58
CA THR A 43 -3.15 -18.52 -10.84
C THR A 43 -3.97 -18.17 -9.59
N ARG A 44 -3.71 -18.86 -8.47
CA ARG A 44 -4.42 -18.68 -7.19
C ARG A 44 -4.04 -17.38 -6.48
N VAL A 45 -2.99 -16.68 -6.92
CA VAL A 45 -2.66 -15.33 -6.43
C VAL A 45 -2.58 -14.40 -7.62
N GLN A 46 -3.47 -13.41 -7.66
CA GLN A 46 -3.52 -12.41 -8.71
C GLN A 46 -3.59 -11.01 -8.10
N PHE A 47 -2.80 -10.11 -8.64
CA PHE A 47 -2.77 -8.72 -8.24
C PHE A 47 -3.10 -7.83 -9.43
N PHE A 48 -4.04 -6.92 -9.21
CA PHE A 48 -4.46 -5.91 -10.17
C PHE A 48 -4.26 -4.53 -9.54
N GLY A 49 -3.81 -3.57 -10.33
CA GLY A 49 -3.61 -2.21 -9.87
C GLY A 49 -3.85 -1.19 -10.95
N ALA A 50 -4.44 -0.06 -10.55
CA ALA A 50 -4.57 1.13 -11.37
C ALA A 50 -4.09 2.34 -10.57
N HIS A 51 -3.47 3.29 -11.26
CA HIS A 51 -2.96 4.52 -10.68
C HIS A 51 -3.15 5.66 -11.67
N GLY A 52 -3.57 6.82 -11.18
CA GLY A 52 -3.67 8.05 -11.95
C GLY A 52 -2.99 9.20 -11.23
N SER A 53 -2.25 10.01 -11.97
CA SER A 53 -1.64 11.26 -11.49
C SER A 53 -2.13 12.41 -12.37
N LEU A 54 -2.70 13.42 -11.72
CA LEU A 54 -3.36 14.57 -12.32
C LEU A 54 -2.66 15.83 -11.81
N PRO A 55 -1.74 16.41 -12.59
CA PRO A 55 -1.09 17.65 -12.19
C PRO A 55 -2.04 18.84 -12.36
N GLN A 56 -1.78 19.91 -11.59
CA GLN A 56 -2.45 21.20 -11.67
C GLN A 56 -3.95 21.19 -11.34
N VAL A 57 -4.43 20.19 -10.58
CA VAL A 57 -5.80 20.19 -10.05
C VAL A 57 -5.86 21.19 -8.91
N LEU A 58 -6.56 22.31 -9.10
CA LEU A 58 -6.62 23.42 -8.13
C LEU A 58 -5.24 23.98 -7.72
N GLY A 59 -4.23 23.85 -8.59
CA GLY A 59 -2.84 24.26 -8.30
C GLY A 59 -1.99 23.19 -7.61
N GLU A 60 -2.53 21.99 -7.39
CA GLU A 60 -1.89 20.86 -6.70
C GLU A 60 -1.71 19.67 -7.64
N THR A 61 -1.02 18.63 -7.18
CA THR A 61 -1.02 17.33 -7.85
C THR A 61 -1.93 16.38 -7.11
N LEU A 62 -2.89 15.80 -7.83
CA LEU A 62 -3.80 14.78 -7.30
C LEU A 62 -3.41 13.41 -7.86
N GLU A 63 -3.17 12.46 -6.97
CA GLU A 63 -2.96 11.06 -7.30
C GLU A 63 -4.13 10.24 -6.76
N THR A 64 -4.53 9.24 -7.54
CA THR A 64 -5.57 8.28 -7.15
C THR A 64 -5.12 6.89 -7.52
N TYR A 65 -5.48 5.89 -6.72
CA TYR A 65 -5.09 4.53 -6.98
C TYR A 65 -6.11 3.52 -6.48
N GLY A 66 -6.12 2.37 -7.12
CA GLY A 66 -6.97 1.24 -6.79
C GLY A 66 -6.23 -0.07 -6.99
N PHE A 67 -6.27 -0.96 -6.00
CA PHE A 67 -5.65 -2.28 -6.05
C PHE A 67 -6.65 -3.37 -5.70
N ARG A 68 -6.46 -4.55 -6.30
CA ARG A 68 -7.16 -5.78 -5.92
C ARG A 68 -6.15 -6.89 -5.72
N LEU A 69 -6.23 -7.54 -4.57
CA LEU A 69 -5.60 -8.82 -4.31
C LEU A 69 -6.67 -9.91 -4.31
N ALA A 70 -6.51 -10.90 -5.20
CA ALA A 70 -7.25 -12.15 -5.17
C ALA A 70 -6.29 -13.28 -4.84
N GLU A 71 -6.30 -13.72 -3.60
CA GLU A 71 -5.60 -14.90 -3.09
C GLU A 71 -6.63 -15.97 -2.76
N GLN A 72 -6.43 -17.16 -3.33
CA GLN A 72 -7.25 -18.33 -3.07
C GLN A 72 -6.43 -19.41 -2.40
N ASP A 73 -7.04 -20.01 -1.40
CA ASP A 73 -6.52 -21.16 -0.71
C ASP A 73 -6.50 -22.42 -1.59
N GLY A 74 -5.67 -23.40 -1.27
CA GLY A 74 -5.66 -24.67 -2.02
C GLY A 74 -5.05 -25.84 -1.26
N ASP A 75 -5.34 -27.05 -1.73
CA ASP A 75 -5.02 -28.32 -1.05
C ASP A 75 -3.54 -28.50 -0.67
N ASN A 76 -2.65 -27.90 -1.46
CA ASN A 76 -1.19 -27.99 -1.27
C ASN A 76 -0.56 -26.72 -0.67
N ARG A 77 -1.37 -25.70 -0.33
CA ARG A 77 -0.88 -24.44 0.25
C ARG A 77 -1.99 -23.70 0.99
N LEU A 78 -1.94 -23.75 2.31
CA LEU A 78 -2.83 -23.01 3.19
C LEU A 78 -2.44 -21.52 3.26
N THR A 79 -3.40 -20.66 2.99
CA THR A 79 -3.25 -19.19 2.94
C THR A 79 -4.32 -18.52 3.77
N ARG A 80 -4.27 -17.19 3.85
CA ARG A 80 -5.35 -16.41 4.47
C ARG A 80 -6.53 -16.16 3.52
N ASN A 81 -6.55 -16.75 2.33
CA ASN A 81 -7.64 -16.61 1.36
C ASN A 81 -8.06 -15.14 1.12
N ARG A 82 -7.06 -14.25 0.98
CA ARG A 82 -7.27 -12.78 0.97
C ARG A 82 -7.91 -12.31 -0.33
N ARG A 83 -9.11 -11.73 -0.23
CA ARG A 83 -9.80 -11.05 -1.33
C ARG A 83 -9.97 -9.59 -0.95
N LEU A 84 -8.95 -8.79 -1.23
CA LEU A 84 -8.84 -7.42 -0.77
C LEU A 84 -8.96 -6.44 -1.92
N TRP A 85 -9.63 -5.34 -1.65
CA TRP A 85 -9.66 -4.15 -2.46
C TRP A 85 -9.05 -3.01 -1.67
N THR A 86 -8.26 -2.16 -2.31
CA THR A 86 -7.70 -0.96 -1.69
C THR A 86 -7.92 0.20 -2.64
N VAL A 87 -8.52 1.26 -2.15
CA VAL A 87 -8.71 2.50 -2.90
C VAL A 87 -8.09 3.63 -2.10
N GLY A 88 -7.45 4.56 -2.77
CA GLY A 88 -6.82 5.68 -2.09
C GLY A 88 -6.50 6.82 -3.03
N GLY A 89 -6.04 7.90 -2.44
CA GLY A 89 -5.60 9.07 -3.16
C GLY A 89 -4.74 9.97 -2.30
N ARG A 90 -3.98 10.81 -2.99
CA ARG A 90 -3.02 11.74 -2.40
C ARG A 90 -3.11 13.08 -3.10
N ALA A 91 -3.14 14.16 -2.34
CA ALA A 91 -3.08 15.53 -2.87
C ALA A 91 -1.87 16.22 -2.25
N PHE A 92 -1.01 16.80 -3.09
CA PHE A 92 0.20 17.45 -2.60
C PHE A 92 0.62 18.67 -3.43
N VAL A 93 1.27 19.61 -2.74
CA VAL A 93 1.96 20.77 -3.31
C VAL A 93 3.43 20.66 -2.97
N ARG A 94 4.31 20.83 -3.96
CA ARG A 94 5.76 20.74 -3.72
C ARG A 94 6.27 21.96 -2.95
N PRO A 95 7.19 21.78 -1.99
CA PRO A 95 7.86 22.88 -1.30
C PRO A 95 8.49 23.87 -2.27
N ALA A 96 8.23 25.15 -2.03
CA ALA A 96 8.82 26.25 -2.78
C ALA A 96 9.20 27.39 -1.84
N ALA A 97 10.32 28.07 -2.12
CA ALA A 97 10.83 29.12 -1.26
C ALA A 97 9.81 30.25 -1.06
N GLY A 98 9.47 30.51 0.20
CA GLY A 98 8.48 31.50 0.62
C GLY A 98 7.03 31.04 0.51
N LYS A 99 6.78 29.75 0.24
CA LYS A 99 5.43 29.18 0.09
C LYS A 99 5.16 28.09 1.11
N TRP A 100 3.87 27.89 1.37
CA TRP A 100 3.36 26.72 2.06
C TRP A 100 3.30 25.54 1.10
N ASP A 101 3.50 24.36 1.67
CA ASP A 101 3.38 23.06 1.03
C ASP A 101 2.58 22.11 1.92
N HIS A 102 2.01 21.08 1.31
CA HIS A 102 1.25 20.06 2.03
C HIS A 102 1.24 18.76 1.25
N ASP A 103 1.00 17.68 1.97
CA ASP A 103 0.84 16.34 1.45
C ASP A 103 -0.22 15.62 2.27
N VAL A 104 -1.33 15.24 1.63
CA VAL A 104 -2.42 14.53 2.30
C VAL A 104 -2.70 13.27 1.52
N GLU A 105 -2.60 12.11 2.18
CA GLU A 105 -2.90 10.82 1.59
C GLU A 105 -3.93 10.06 2.44
N GLY A 106 -4.85 9.39 1.78
CA GLY A 106 -5.80 8.51 2.43
C GLY A 106 -6.02 7.24 1.61
N ALA A 107 -6.16 6.11 2.30
CA ALA A 107 -6.52 4.85 1.69
C ALA A 107 -7.53 4.08 2.55
N TYR A 108 -8.39 3.33 1.87
CA TYR A 108 -9.35 2.43 2.48
C TYR A 108 -9.23 1.06 1.85
N GLN A 109 -9.16 0.03 2.70
CA GLN A 109 -9.05 -1.36 2.31
C GLN A 109 -10.24 -2.15 2.84
N PHE A 110 -10.84 -2.94 1.97
CA PHE A 110 -12.04 -3.72 2.25
C PHE A 110 -12.03 -5.06 1.53
N GLY A 111 -12.91 -5.98 1.94
CA GLY A 111 -13.03 -7.31 1.33
C GLY A 111 -13.06 -8.40 2.39
N THR A 112 -12.38 -9.51 2.14
CA THR A 112 -12.37 -10.65 3.09
C THR A 112 -10.98 -11.25 3.26
N ALA A 113 -10.68 -11.74 4.45
CA ALA A 113 -9.46 -12.48 4.76
C ALA A 113 -9.68 -13.41 5.95
N ARG A 114 -8.98 -14.53 6.00
CA ARG A 114 -8.91 -15.40 7.18
C ARG A 114 -7.84 -14.90 8.15
N ARG A 115 -7.98 -15.26 9.42
CA ARG A 115 -7.11 -14.77 10.49
C ARG A 115 -5.70 -15.36 10.41
N SER A 116 -5.59 -16.61 9.95
CA SER A 116 -4.38 -17.42 9.93
C SER A 116 -4.35 -18.35 8.71
N THR A 117 -3.26 -19.10 8.58
CA THR A 117 -3.10 -20.19 7.59
C THR A 117 -3.34 -21.56 8.23
N ALA A 118 -3.96 -21.61 9.42
CA ALA A 118 -4.24 -22.88 10.09
C ALA A 118 -5.33 -23.65 9.34
N ALA A 119 -5.20 -24.97 9.22
CA ALA A 119 -6.19 -25.79 8.51
C ALA A 119 -7.60 -25.72 9.11
N ALA A 120 -7.70 -25.47 10.42
CA ALA A 120 -8.97 -25.28 11.12
C ALA A 120 -9.58 -23.88 10.93
N ASP A 121 -8.82 -22.93 10.39
CA ASP A 121 -9.28 -21.56 10.14
C ASP A 121 -9.87 -21.48 8.74
N THR A 122 -11.17 -21.73 8.65
CA THR A 122 -11.95 -21.66 7.41
C THR A 122 -12.87 -20.43 7.37
N ALA A 123 -12.83 -19.57 8.40
CA ALA A 123 -13.74 -18.45 8.55
C ALA A 123 -13.19 -17.21 7.84
N ASP A 124 -13.88 -16.78 6.78
CA ASP A 124 -13.57 -15.52 6.11
C ASP A 124 -14.09 -14.34 6.97
N LEU A 125 -13.19 -13.42 7.35
CA LEU A 125 -13.51 -12.22 8.12
C LEU A 125 -13.61 -11.02 7.19
N ASP A 126 -14.56 -10.12 7.48
CA ASP A 126 -14.71 -8.89 6.72
C ASP A 126 -13.57 -7.92 7.04
N VAL A 127 -12.92 -7.44 5.98
CA VAL A 127 -11.84 -6.48 6.08
C VAL A 127 -12.40 -5.06 6.01
N SER A 128 -12.00 -4.21 6.95
CA SER A 128 -12.31 -2.77 6.96
C SER A 128 -11.15 -2.05 7.62
N ALA A 129 -10.21 -1.60 6.81
CA ALA A 129 -9.00 -0.96 7.27
C ALA A 129 -8.79 0.36 6.55
N TRP A 130 -8.19 1.34 7.22
CA TRP A 130 -7.97 2.67 6.67
C TRP A 130 -6.59 3.18 7.05
N PHE A 131 -6.10 4.11 6.23
CA PHE A 131 -4.86 4.83 6.40
C PHE A 131 -5.09 6.30 6.08
N ALA A 132 -4.50 7.18 6.88
CA ALA A 132 -4.47 8.61 6.64
C ALA A 132 -3.08 9.15 6.99
N HIS A 133 -2.60 10.04 6.13
CA HIS A 133 -1.37 10.80 6.30
C HIS A 133 -1.66 12.25 5.97
N ALA A 134 -1.09 13.16 6.76
CA ALA A 134 -1.13 14.58 6.49
C ALA A 134 0.20 15.21 6.90
N GLU A 135 0.78 16.00 6.02
CA GLU A 135 1.95 16.83 6.26
C GLU A 135 1.64 18.26 5.80
N VAL A 136 2.08 19.24 6.58
CA VAL A 136 2.05 20.65 6.20
C VAL A 136 3.39 21.28 6.49
N GLY A 137 3.95 21.97 5.49
CA GLY A 137 5.28 22.56 5.55
C GLY A 137 5.30 24.02 5.11
N TYR A 138 6.30 24.74 5.59
CA TYR A 138 6.61 26.09 5.13
C TYR A 138 8.12 26.24 4.92
N THR A 139 8.49 26.60 3.70
CA THR A 139 9.88 26.88 3.34
C THR A 139 10.15 28.38 3.37
N ARG A 140 11.01 28.85 4.27
CA ARG A 140 11.36 30.28 4.34
C ARG A 140 12.25 30.69 3.17
N ARG A 141 12.03 31.90 2.64
CA ARG A 141 12.89 32.52 1.62
C ARG A 141 14.01 33.33 2.28
N THR A 142 15.11 32.66 2.64
CA THR A 142 16.33 33.27 3.21
C THR A 142 17.57 32.75 2.49
N GLY A 143 18.77 33.27 2.77
CA GLY A 143 20.03 32.80 2.17
C GLY A 143 20.40 31.33 2.43
N TRP A 144 19.68 30.64 3.31
CA TRP A 144 19.88 29.22 3.65
C TRP A 144 18.57 28.40 3.61
N THR A 145 17.45 29.01 3.18
CA THR A 145 16.13 28.38 2.95
C THR A 145 15.71 27.28 3.94
N PRO A 146 15.56 27.57 5.24
CA PRO A 146 15.09 26.57 6.20
C PRO A 146 13.61 26.24 5.96
N SER A 147 13.27 24.96 6.08
CA SER A 147 11.89 24.45 6.00
C SER A 147 11.47 23.83 7.34
N LEU A 148 10.23 24.08 7.76
CA LEU A 148 9.61 23.43 8.91
C LEU A 148 8.37 22.69 8.41
N ALA A 149 8.19 21.45 8.84
CA ALA A 149 7.01 20.65 8.54
C ALA A 149 6.46 19.98 9.80
N ALA A 150 5.13 19.83 9.86
CA ALA A 150 4.43 19.01 10.83
C ALA A 150 3.76 17.86 10.08
N MET A 151 3.88 16.64 10.61
CA MET A 151 3.37 15.43 9.98
C MET A 151 2.49 14.65 10.94
N PHE A 152 1.51 13.94 10.40
CA PHE A 152 0.61 13.08 11.15
C PHE A 152 0.35 11.81 10.34
N ASP A 153 0.60 10.66 10.95
CA ASP A 153 0.35 9.34 10.36
C ASP A 153 -0.61 8.55 11.25
N ALA A 154 -1.70 8.04 10.67
CA ALA A 154 -2.64 7.14 11.34
C ALA A 154 -3.02 5.96 10.44
N ALA A 155 -2.98 4.74 10.99
CA ALA A 155 -3.45 3.53 10.33
C ALA A 155 -4.29 2.68 11.29
N SER A 156 -5.39 2.11 10.78
CA SER A 156 -6.29 1.31 11.59
C SER A 156 -5.63 0.02 12.12
N GLY A 157 -5.94 -0.32 13.37
CA GLY A 157 -5.57 -1.58 14.03
C GLY A 157 -6.77 -2.52 14.19
N ASP A 158 -6.50 -3.81 14.47
CA ASP A 158 -7.51 -4.88 14.46
C ASP A 158 -8.62 -4.71 15.52
N GLY A 159 -8.37 -3.87 16.55
CA GLY A 159 -9.38 -3.39 17.50
C GLY A 159 -10.22 -4.47 18.22
N GLY A 160 -9.83 -5.75 18.15
CA GLY A 160 -10.36 -6.87 18.92
C GLY A 160 -11.84 -7.26 18.71
N LYS A 161 -12.52 -6.82 17.65
CA LYS A 161 -13.93 -7.23 17.41
C LYS A 161 -13.98 -8.58 16.71
N ALA A 162 -14.73 -9.53 17.27
CA ALA A 162 -15.01 -10.81 16.63
C ALA A 162 -15.66 -10.58 15.25
N GLY A 163 -15.23 -11.34 14.22
CA GLY A 163 -15.78 -11.27 12.86
C GLY A 163 -15.17 -10.22 11.93
N HIS A 164 -14.29 -9.33 12.40
CA HIS A 164 -13.71 -8.26 11.58
C HIS A 164 -12.18 -8.25 11.58
N TYR A 165 -11.61 -7.97 10.41
CA TYR A 165 -10.18 -7.74 10.20
C TYR A 165 -9.94 -6.25 9.89
N ARG A 166 -9.39 -5.50 10.84
CA ARG A 166 -9.23 -4.03 10.70
C ARG A 166 -7.78 -3.57 10.59
N ARG A 167 -6.85 -4.52 10.51
CA ARG A 167 -5.44 -4.23 10.26
C ARG A 167 -5.23 -3.95 8.77
N PHE A 168 -4.72 -2.75 8.46
CA PHE A 168 -4.33 -2.41 7.10
C PHE A 168 -3.21 -3.35 6.61
N ASP A 169 -3.40 -4.02 5.48
CA ASP A 169 -2.38 -4.85 4.84
C ASP A 169 -1.77 -4.03 3.67
N THR A 170 -0.46 -3.81 3.68
CA THR A 170 0.26 -3.14 2.59
C THR A 170 0.42 -4.04 1.35
N LEU A 171 -0.24 -5.21 1.34
CA LEU A 171 -0.30 -6.21 0.28
C LEU A 171 1.10 -6.75 -0.06
N PHE A 172 1.52 -6.61 -1.31
CA PHE A 172 2.87 -6.93 -1.74
C PHE A 172 3.67 -5.64 -1.74
N GLY A 173 4.53 -5.51 -0.73
CA GLY A 173 5.37 -4.33 -0.58
C GLY A 173 6.19 -4.05 -1.83
N ALA A 174 5.74 -3.10 -2.64
CA ALA A 174 6.66 -2.10 -3.10
C ALA A 174 7.01 -1.27 -1.87
N ARG A 175 8.21 -1.48 -1.34
CA ARG A 175 8.88 -0.57 -0.36
C ARG A 175 9.15 0.84 -0.94
N ARG A 176 8.45 1.16 -2.04
CA ARG A 176 8.62 2.26 -2.98
C ARG A 176 7.27 2.43 -3.69
N PHE A 177 6.29 2.98 -2.98
CA PHE A 177 5.37 3.87 -3.66
C PHE A 177 6.17 5.14 -3.97
N ASP A 178 6.01 5.68 -5.17
CA ASP A 178 6.94 6.64 -5.78
C ASP A 178 6.83 8.00 -5.08
N PHE A 179 7.62 8.19 -4.03
CA PHE A 179 7.70 9.43 -3.23
C PHE A 179 8.90 10.28 -3.68
N GLY A 180 8.64 11.48 -4.17
CA GLY A 180 9.66 12.52 -4.36
C GLY A 180 10.11 13.11 -3.01
N ARG A 181 11.44 13.06 -2.75
CA ARG A 181 12.26 13.58 -1.62
C ARG A 181 11.45 13.95 -0.35
N THR A 182 11.32 13.10 0.67
CA THR A 182 12.34 12.27 1.34
C THR A 182 11.73 10.99 1.87
N ALA A 183 12.13 9.85 1.29
CA ALA A 183 11.80 8.52 1.78
C ALA A 183 12.42 8.27 3.17
N LEU A 184 11.74 8.68 4.23
CA LEU A 184 12.17 8.45 5.63
C LEU A 184 11.40 7.31 6.32
N TYR A 185 10.32 6.77 5.71
CA TYR A 185 9.51 5.71 6.32
C TYR A 185 9.43 4.40 5.52
N GLY A 186 10.37 4.18 4.59
CA GLY A 186 10.45 2.94 3.80
C GLY A 186 10.68 1.65 4.61
N ALA A 187 10.85 1.75 5.94
CA ALA A 187 11.11 0.61 6.84
C ALA A 187 9.94 0.26 7.76
N LEU A 188 8.91 1.10 7.90
CA LEU A 188 7.77 0.80 8.76
C LEU A 188 6.64 0.21 7.93
N GLN A 189 6.32 -1.07 8.18
CA GLN A 189 4.99 -1.58 7.84
C GLN A 189 3.99 -0.75 8.64
N ARG A 190 3.32 0.20 7.97
CA ARG A 190 2.30 1.09 8.56
C ARG A 190 1.03 0.29 8.85
N THR A 191 1.10 -0.52 9.90
CA THR A 191 0.01 -1.32 10.43
C THR A 191 -0.03 -1.08 11.93
N ASN A 192 -1.18 -0.65 12.48
CA ASN A 192 -1.32 -0.38 13.92
C ASN A 192 -0.37 0.71 14.45
N ILE A 193 -0.38 1.89 13.83
CA ILE A 193 0.44 3.04 14.24
C ILE A 193 -0.37 4.33 14.29
N VAL A 194 -0.11 5.13 15.32
CA VAL A 194 -0.48 6.54 15.41
C VAL A 194 0.81 7.26 15.77
N SER A 195 1.33 8.07 14.85
CA SER A 195 2.53 8.89 15.06
C SER A 195 2.17 10.34 14.77
N PRO A 196 2.07 11.18 15.81
CA PRO A 196 2.07 12.64 15.66
C PRO A 196 3.49 13.19 15.47
#